data_AF-A0A7J7NWI5-F1
#
_entry.id   AF-A0A7J7NWI5-F1
#
_cell.length_a   1.000
_cell.length_b   1.000
_cell.length_c   1.000
_cell.angle_alpha   90.00
_cell.angle_beta   90.00
_cell.angle_gamma   90.00
#
_symmetry.space_group_name_H-M   'P 1'
#
loop_
_entity.id
_entity.type
_entity.pdbx_description
1 polymer ?
#
loop_
_entity_poly.entity_id
_entity_poly.type
_entity_poly.pdbx_seq_one_letter_code
_entity_poly.pdbx_strand_id
1 'polypeptide(L)'
;MIDETFLKGRYHGTLLTTIALKKDSETTESWTNFLKMFRSNFHGYDTRFIVISDRNPRIINVVPKVFPFAIHTFCAFHISNNIKTTLESMRIAFRMAAEALTSIDFDKHMNIIRNTDLVGL
;
A
#
# COMPACT_ATOMS: atom_id res chain seq x y z
N MET A 1 13.06 -4.85 0.27
CA MET A 1 13.02 -4.34 -1.13
C MET A 1 11.74 -3.54 -1.25
N ILE A 2 11.83 -2.23 -1.48
CA ILE A 2 10.67 -1.40 -1.84
C ILE A 2 10.72 -1.33 -3.35
N ASP A 3 9.77 -1.98 -4.03
CA ASP A 3 9.77 -2.09 -5.49
C ASP A 3 9.47 -0.75 -6.15
N GLU A 4 10.15 -0.50 -7.26
CA GLU A 4 10.04 0.71 -8.07
C GLU A 4 8.64 0.80 -8.65
N THR A 5 8.02 1.99 -8.61
CA THR A 5 6.86 2.26 -9.45
C THR A 5 6.92 3.70 -9.92
N PHE A 6 7.02 3.88 -11.24
CA PHE A 6 6.86 5.16 -11.90
C PHE A 6 5.36 5.54 -11.89
N LEU A 7 4.99 6.56 -11.12
CA LEU A 7 3.68 7.20 -11.25
C LEU A 7 3.85 8.48 -12.09
N LYS A 8 3.46 8.41 -13.38
CA LYS A 8 3.22 9.60 -14.19
C LYS A 8 1.77 10.06 -13.97
N GLY A 9 1.56 11.01 -13.06
CA GLY A 9 0.26 11.64 -12.83
C GLY A 9 0.19 13.08 -13.37
N ARG A 10 -0.89 13.41 -14.10
CA ARG A 10 -1.18 14.73 -14.71
C ARG A 10 -1.98 15.68 -13.80
N TYR A 11 -1.85 15.58 -12.47
CA TYR A 11 -2.65 16.38 -11.54
C TYR A 11 -1.83 17.40 -10.74
N HIS A 12 -2.31 18.63 -10.69
CA HIS A 12 -1.72 19.80 -10.02
C HIS A 12 -1.86 19.79 -8.49
N GLY A 13 -1.83 18.61 -7.85
CA GLY A 13 -1.99 18.47 -6.40
C GLY A 13 -1.36 17.18 -5.85
N THR A 14 -0.66 17.33 -4.73
CA THR A 14 -0.01 16.30 -3.89
C THR A 14 1.27 15.68 -4.46
N LEU A 15 2.40 16.04 -3.83
CA LEU A 15 3.71 15.42 -4.03
C LEU A 15 3.67 13.96 -3.53
N LEU A 16 3.61 13.00 -4.44
CA LEU A 16 3.94 11.60 -4.18
C LEU A 16 5.46 11.48 -4.15
N THR A 17 6.06 11.55 -2.95
CA THR A 17 7.49 11.24 -2.78
C THR A 17 7.65 9.75 -2.44
N THR A 18 8.32 9.01 -3.32
CA THR A 18 8.73 7.63 -3.06
C THR A 18 10.13 7.66 -2.47
N ILE A 19 10.29 7.19 -1.23
CA ILE A 19 11.60 7.09 -0.58
C ILE A 19 11.99 5.62 -0.49
N ALA A 20 12.99 5.24 -1.29
CA ALA A 20 13.62 3.93 -1.23
C ALA A 20 14.88 4.02 -0.36
N LEU A 21 14.89 3.32 0.78
CA LEU A 21 16.11 3.05 1.53
C LEU A 21 16.20 1.54 1.76
N LYS A 22 17.25 0.93 1.21
CA LYS A 22 17.64 -0.43 1.55
C LYS A 22 18.14 -0.43 2.99
N LYS A 23 17.53 -1.26 3.84
CA LYS A 23 17.97 -1.46 5.22
C LYS A 23 18.52 -2.85 5.41
N ASP A 24 19.56 -2.94 6.25
CA ASP A 24 20.22 -4.19 6.57
C ASP A 24 19.39 -5.08 7.51
N SER A 25 18.40 -4.50 8.24
CA SER A 25 17.46 -5.26 9.07
C SER A 25 16.05 -4.66 9.10
N GLU A 26 15.03 -5.49 8.88
CA GLU A 26 13.60 -5.12 8.93
C GLU A 26 13.02 -5.27 10.35
N THR A 27 13.67 -4.67 11.35
CA THR A 27 13.19 -4.69 12.74
C THR A 27 12.20 -3.57 13.01
N THR A 28 11.43 -3.70 14.10
CA THR A 28 10.51 -2.63 14.55
C THR A 28 11.25 -1.33 14.85
N GLU A 29 12.43 -1.44 15.46
CA GLU A 29 13.29 -0.30 15.77
C GLU A 29 13.78 0.38 14.49
N SER A 30 14.25 -0.40 13.50
CA SER A 30 14.71 0.18 12.25
C SER A 30 13.58 0.96 11.59
N TRP A 31 12.38 0.37 11.43
CA TRP A 31 11.20 1.04 10.87
C TRP A 31 10.83 2.32 11.64
N THR A 32 10.91 2.29 12.97
CA THR A 32 10.67 3.47 13.82
C THR A 32 11.65 4.58 13.52
N ASN A 33 12.95 4.28 13.47
CA ASN A 33 13.99 5.28 13.22
C ASN A 33 13.85 5.92 11.83
N PHE A 34 13.53 5.11 10.82
CA PHE A 34 13.28 5.61 9.47
C PHE A 34 12.06 6.53 9.39
N LEU A 35 10.92 6.11 9.94
CA LEU A 35 9.72 6.93 9.88
C LEU A 35 9.89 8.23 10.67
N LYS A 36 10.64 8.22 11.78
CA LYS A 36 11.00 9.44 12.53
C LYS A 36 11.89 10.38 11.72
N MET A 37 12.91 9.85 11.06
CA MET A 37 13.76 10.61 10.14
C MET A 37 12.96 11.18 8.96
N PHE A 38 12.00 10.41 8.42
CA PHE A 38 11.12 10.93 7.39
C PHE A 38 10.24 12.08 7.93
N ARG A 39 9.62 11.89 9.10
CA ARG A 39 8.80 12.92 9.76
C ARG A 39 9.55 14.22 9.98
N SER A 40 10.81 14.18 10.39
CA SER A 40 11.60 15.40 10.64
C SER A 40 11.87 16.22 9.38
N ASN A 41 11.76 15.60 8.20
CA ASN A 41 12.00 16.24 6.90
C ASN A 41 10.71 16.44 6.08
N PHE A 42 9.57 15.94 6.56
CA PHE A 42 8.30 15.99 5.85
C PHE A 42 7.40 17.10 6.42
N HIS A 43 7.31 18.22 5.72
CA HIS A 43 6.38 19.30 6.09
C HIS A 43 4.92 18.87 5.84
N GLY A 44 4.02 19.14 6.80
CA GLY A 44 2.61 18.75 6.71
C GLY A 44 2.25 17.41 7.36
N TYR A 45 3.17 16.80 8.13
CA TYR A 45 2.89 15.57 8.92
C TYR A 45 1.76 15.73 9.96
N ASP A 46 1.44 16.97 10.29
CA ASP A 46 0.39 17.42 11.23
C ASP A 46 -0.97 17.62 10.56
N THR A 47 -1.04 17.48 9.23
CA THR A 47 -2.28 17.48 8.45
C THR A 47 -2.72 16.06 8.10
N ARG A 48 -3.89 15.93 7.45
CA ARG A 48 -4.34 14.63 6.94
C ARG A 48 -3.59 14.27 5.66
N PHE A 49 -2.82 13.19 5.69
CA PHE A 49 -2.18 12.58 4.54
C PHE A 49 -2.30 11.05 4.59
N ILE A 50 -1.92 10.37 3.50
CA ILE A 50 -2.03 8.93 3.38
C ILE A 50 -0.63 8.31 3.38
N VAL A 51 -0.43 7.30 4.22
CA VAL A 51 0.73 6.41 4.15
C VAL A 51 0.27 5.13 3.48
N ILE A 52 0.92 4.77 2.36
CA ILE A 52 0.71 3.50 1.66
C ILE A 52 1.94 2.63 1.91
N SER A 53 1.78 1.46 2.53
CA SER A 53 2.90 0.55 2.78
C SER A 53 2.54 -0.91 2.52
N ASP A 54 3.52 -1.80 2.63
CA ASP A 54 3.26 -3.24 2.77
C ASP A 54 2.46 -3.53 4.06
N ARG A 55 1.77 -4.67 4.10
CA ARG A 55 1.01 -5.21 5.23
C ARG A 55 1.92 -5.91 6.24
N ASN A 56 3.15 -5.45 6.39
CA ASN A 56 4.08 -5.97 7.39
C ASN A 56 3.64 -5.54 8.81
N PRO A 57 3.42 -6.46 9.76
CA PRO A 57 2.97 -6.14 11.12
C PRO A 57 3.84 -5.10 11.83
N ARG A 58 5.15 -5.07 11.54
CA ARG A 58 6.06 -4.09 12.13
C ARG A 58 5.75 -2.68 11.64
N ILE A 59 5.46 -2.52 10.35
CA ILE A 59 5.10 -1.23 9.77
C ILE A 59 3.73 -0.79 10.29
N ILE A 60 2.75 -1.68 10.27
CA ILE A 60 1.39 -1.46 10.82
C ILE A 60 1.44 -0.91 12.24
N ASN A 61 2.33 -1.46 13.08
CA ASN A 61 2.43 -1.04 14.47
C ASN A 61 3.18 0.28 14.68
N VAL A 62 4.03 0.69 13.73
CA VAL A 62 4.91 1.87 13.88
C VAL A 62 4.31 3.12 13.24
N VAL A 63 3.64 2.98 12.08
CA VAL A 63 3.03 4.11 11.36
C VAL A 63 2.12 4.96 12.27
N PRO A 64 1.13 4.43 13.01
CA PRO A 64 0.27 5.25 13.86
C PRO A 64 1.02 5.90 15.04
N LYS A 65 2.15 5.33 15.47
CA LYS A 65 2.99 5.91 16.54
C LYS A 65 3.79 7.11 16.05
N VAL A 66 4.24 7.07 14.79
CA VAL A 66 5.06 8.14 14.19
C VAL A 66 4.19 9.17 13.46
N PHE A 67 3.05 8.77 12.90
CA PHE A 67 2.15 9.61 12.12
C PHE A 67 0.70 9.40 12.57
N PRO A 68 0.31 9.90 13.76
CA PRO A 68 -1.02 9.67 14.33
C PRO A 68 -2.17 10.27 13.50
N PHE A 69 -1.88 11.26 12.64
CA PHE A 69 -2.87 11.91 11.77
C PHE A 69 -2.92 11.32 10.35
N ALA A 70 -2.02 10.37 10.04
CA ALA A 70 -2.02 9.73 8.74
C ALA A 70 -3.12 8.65 8.66
N ILE A 71 -3.76 8.58 7.49
CA ILE A 71 -4.54 7.41 7.11
C ILE A 71 -3.54 6.36 6.62
N HIS A 72 -3.47 5.24 7.33
CA HIS A 72 -2.61 4.12 6.92
C HIS A 72 -3.39 3.13 6.06
N THR A 73 -2.96 2.95 4.82
CA THR A 73 -3.52 1.97 3.88
C THR A 73 -2.41 1.08 3.30
N PHE A 74 -2.83 0.05 2.58
CA PHE A 74 -1.94 -0.99 2.08
C PHE A 74 -1.72 -0.87 0.57
N CYS A 75 -0.50 -1.15 0.16
CA CYS A 75 -0.10 -1.12 -1.23
C CYS A 75 -0.79 -2.27 -2.00
N ALA A 76 -1.67 -1.91 -2.94
CA ALA A 76 -2.36 -2.87 -3.80
C ALA A 76 -1.38 -3.75 -4.60
N PHE A 77 -0.25 -3.20 -5.03
CA PHE A 77 0.79 -3.98 -5.73
C PHE A 77 1.32 -5.13 -4.86
N HIS A 78 1.75 -4.84 -3.63
CA HIS A 78 2.23 -5.86 -2.69
C HIS A 78 1.13 -6.87 -2.32
N ILE A 79 -0.10 -6.42 -2.11
CA ILE A 79 -1.23 -7.33 -1.88
C ILE A 79 -1.42 -8.26 -3.08
N SER A 80 -1.37 -7.73 -4.31
CA SER A 80 -1.53 -8.54 -5.53
C SER A 80 -0.43 -9.58 -5.70
N ASN A 81 0.81 -9.26 -5.31
CA ASN A 81 1.92 -10.19 -5.39
C ASN A 81 1.87 -11.28 -4.29
N ASN A 82 1.20 -11.01 -3.18
CA ASN A 82 0.97 -11.98 -2.12
C ASN A 82 -0.19 -12.95 -2.42
N ILE A 83 -1.01 -12.68 -3.44
CA ILE A 83 -2.00 -13.64 -3.94
C ILE A 83 -1.23 -14.79 -4.63
N LYS A 84 -1.45 -16.02 -4.15
CA LYS A 84 -0.75 -17.22 -4.66
C LYS A 84 -0.90 -17.32 -6.18
N THR A 85 0.17 -17.74 -6.85
CA THR A 85 0.23 -17.86 -8.33
C THR A 85 -0.80 -18.83 -8.91
N THR A 86 -1.30 -19.79 -8.11
CA THR A 86 -2.39 -20.69 -8.50
C THR A 86 -3.75 -19.97 -8.62
N LEU A 87 -3.83 -18.71 -8.22
CA LEU A 87 -5.02 -17.86 -8.21
C LEU A 87 -4.84 -16.65 -9.14
N GLU A 88 -4.27 -16.87 -10.33
CA GLU A 88 -3.94 -15.80 -11.29
C GLU A 88 -5.16 -14.94 -11.65
N SER A 89 -6.32 -15.57 -11.84
CA SER A 89 -7.59 -14.87 -12.09
C SER A 89 -7.97 -13.92 -10.95
N MET A 90 -7.74 -14.33 -9.70
CA MET A 90 -7.96 -13.45 -8.53
C MET A 90 -6.95 -12.32 -8.50
N ARG A 91 -5.68 -12.58 -8.83
CA ARG A 91 -4.64 -11.53 -8.88
C ARG A 91 -4.98 -10.48 -9.93
N ILE A 92 -5.41 -10.90 -11.13
CA ILE A 92 -5.85 -10.01 -12.20
C ILE A 92 -7.08 -9.23 -11.75
N ALA A 93 -8.11 -9.92 -11.24
CA ALA A 93 -9.32 -9.27 -10.76
C ALA A 93 -9.04 -8.25 -9.65
N PHE A 94 -8.13 -8.57 -8.72
CA PHE A 94 -7.72 -7.65 -7.67
C PHE A 94 -7.05 -6.39 -8.22
N ARG A 95 -6.15 -6.53 -9.20
CA ARG A 95 -5.52 -5.36 -9.85
C ARG A 95 -6.55 -4.51 -10.58
N MET A 96 -7.46 -5.13 -11.32
CA MET A 96 -8.54 -4.41 -12.00
C MET A 96 -9.47 -3.69 -11.02
N ALA A 97 -9.76 -4.31 -9.86
CA ALA A 97 -10.50 -3.64 -8.80
C ALA A 97 -9.73 -2.44 -8.22
N ALA A 98 -8.43 -2.60 -7.94
CA ALA A 98 -7.60 -1.53 -7.40
C ALA A 98 -7.43 -0.32 -8.35
N GLU A 99 -7.52 -0.56 -9.67
CA GLU A 99 -7.42 0.46 -10.72
C GLU A 99 -8.79 1.03 -11.15
N ALA A 100 -9.90 0.51 -10.60
CA ALA A 100 -11.24 0.91 -11.00
C ALA A 100 -11.52 2.39 -10.72
N LEU A 101 -12.07 3.09 -11.72
CA LEU A 101 -12.44 4.51 -11.62
C LEU A 101 -13.86 4.71 -11.06
N THR A 102 -14.67 3.65 -11.01
CA THR A 102 -16.05 3.68 -10.53
C THR A 102 -16.30 2.57 -9.52
N SER A 103 -17.27 2.77 -8.64
CA SER A 103 -17.71 1.72 -7.70
C SER A 103 -18.28 0.50 -8.43
N ILE A 104 -18.94 0.71 -9.57
CA ILE A 104 -19.51 -0.36 -10.40
C ILE A 104 -18.41 -1.28 -10.94
N ASP A 105 -17.35 -0.70 -11.50
CA ASP A 105 -16.21 -1.47 -12.02
C ASP A 105 -15.45 -2.17 -10.88
N PHE A 106 -15.28 -1.49 -9.75
CA PHE A 106 -14.69 -2.07 -8.55
C PHE A 106 -15.47 -3.30 -8.09
N ASP A 107 -16.79 -3.19 -7.92
CA ASP A 107 -17.64 -4.27 -7.44
C ASP A 107 -17.69 -5.44 -8.42
N LYS A 108 -17.72 -5.14 -9.73
CA LYS A 108 -17.63 -6.16 -10.79
C LYS A 108 -16.38 -7.03 -10.63
N HIS A 109 -15.22 -6.42 -10.44
CA HIS A 109 -13.97 -7.15 -10.29
C HIS A 109 -13.85 -7.85 -8.92
N MET A 110 -14.31 -7.21 -7.84
CA MET A 110 -14.34 -7.83 -6.51
C MET A 110 -15.25 -9.06 -6.45
N ASN A 111 -16.34 -9.09 -7.23
CA ASN A 111 -17.22 -10.26 -7.30
C ASN A 111 -16.53 -11.49 -7.92
N ILE A 112 -15.58 -11.30 -8.85
CA ILE A 112 -14.79 -12.41 -9.40
C ILE A 112 -13.96 -13.07 -8.28
N ILE A 113 -13.35 -12.25 -7.43
CA ILE A 113 -12.56 -12.73 -6.28
C ILE A 113 -13.46 -13.50 -5.31
N ARG A 114 -14.57 -12.89 -4.88
CA ARG A 114 -15.55 -13.50 -3.94
C ARG A 114 -16.10 -14.83 -4.42
N ASN A 115 -16.35 -14.97 -5.72
CA ASN A 115 -16.91 -16.18 -6.30
C ASN A 115 -15.86 -17.28 -6.54
N THR A 116 -14.58 -16.93 -6.61
CA THR A 116 -13.49 -17.92 -6.77
C THR A 116 -13.16 -18.60 -5.44
N ASP A 117 -13.35 -17.90 -4.31
CA ASP A 117 -13.23 -18.47 -2.95
C ASP A 117 -14.27 -19.57 -2.65
N LEU A 118 -15.38 -19.62 -3.40
CA LEU A 118 -16.47 -20.59 -3.20
C LEU A 118 -16.31 -21.90 -3.97
N VAL A 119 -15.38 -21.98 -4.93
CA VAL A 119 -15.17 -23.18 -5.78
C VAL A 119 -13.95 -24.00 -5.32
N GLY A 120 -13.23 -23.52 -4.30
CA GLY A 120 -11.97 -24.09 -3.83
C GLY A 120 -11.98 -24.72 -2.43
N LEU A 121 -13.16 -25.00 -1.85
CA LEU A 121 -13.34 -25.79 -0.63
C LEU A 121 -14.08 -27.10 -0.93
#